data_AF-A0ABD5F3T0-F1
#
_entry.id   AF-A0ABD5F3T0-F1
#
_cell.length_a   1.000
_cell.length_b   1.000
_cell.length_c   1.000
_cell.angle_alpha   90.00
_cell.angle_beta   90.00
_cell.angle_gamma   90.00
#
_symmetry.space_group_name_H-M   'P 1'
#
loop_
_entity.id
_entity.type
_entity.pdbx_description
1 polymer ?
#
loop_
_entity_poly.entity_id
_entity_poly.type
_entity_poly.pdbx_seq_one_letter_code
_entity_poly.pdbx_strand_id
1 'polypeptide(L)'
;MEEYFMNKDHSDRFLLLANELKFANFEDSEWRTAIFLISSSEKLFMNRKSLIDFEDRSIHAEKWFRNPYSSGEKRLLALAYNLFTALDYYEFSNGERYYISPFEIFAYLDSDYREVATNAIKFRFLVS
;
A
#
# COMPACT_ATOMS: atom_id res chain seq x y z
N MET A 1 -12.07 -6.70 11.05
CA MET A 1 -10.94 -6.76 10.09
C MET A 1 -11.37 -7.34 8.75
N GLU A 2 -12.08 -8.48 8.72
CA GLU A 2 -12.55 -9.09 7.47
C GLU A 2 -13.47 -8.18 6.62
N GLU A 3 -14.30 -7.36 7.26
CA GLU A 3 -15.20 -6.40 6.60
C GLU A 3 -14.50 -5.34 5.72
N TYR A 4 -13.20 -5.13 5.88
CA TYR A 4 -12.44 -4.13 5.12
C TYR A 4 -11.93 -4.67 3.78
N PHE A 5 -11.89 -5.99 3.59
CA PHE A 5 -11.36 -6.60 2.38
C PHE A 5 -12.44 -6.66 1.29
N MET A 6 -12.07 -6.28 0.06
CA MET A 6 -12.93 -6.42 -1.12
C MET A 6 -13.48 -7.84 -1.32
N ASN A 7 -12.65 -8.85 -1.09
CA ASN A 7 -12.98 -10.25 -1.30
C ASN A 7 -11.98 -11.15 -0.57
N LYS A 8 -12.23 -12.47 -0.62
CA LYS A 8 -11.39 -13.48 0.00
C LYS A 8 -9.96 -13.51 -0.57
N ASP A 9 -9.79 -13.30 -1.87
CA ASP A 9 -8.45 -13.29 -2.46
C ASP A 9 -7.61 -12.13 -1.94
N HIS A 10 -8.24 -10.99 -1.65
CA HIS A 10 -7.58 -9.86 -1.02
C HIS A 10 -7.14 -10.22 0.42
N SER A 11 -8.01 -10.83 1.23
CA SER A 11 -7.63 -11.26 2.59
C SER A 11 -6.54 -12.32 2.60
N ASP A 12 -6.61 -13.30 1.71
CA ASP A 12 -5.63 -14.40 1.65
C ASP A 12 -4.24 -13.87 1.24
N ARG A 13 -4.18 -12.95 0.27
CA ARG A 13 -2.94 -12.25 -0.11
C ARG A 13 -2.38 -11.40 1.02
N PHE A 14 -3.23 -10.70 1.76
CA PHE A 14 -2.83 -9.92 2.92
C PHE A 14 -2.18 -10.79 4.00
N LEU A 15 -2.82 -11.91 4.37
CA LEU A 15 -2.29 -12.83 5.38
C LEU A 15 -0.96 -13.44 4.92
N LEU A 16 -0.82 -13.73 3.63
CA LEU A 16 0.45 -14.20 3.06
C LEU A 16 1.56 -13.15 3.23
N LEU A 17 1.29 -11.88 2.92
CA LEU A 17 2.26 -10.79 3.11
C LEU A 17 2.63 -10.59 4.58
N ALA A 18 1.65 -10.65 5.48
CA ALA A 18 1.89 -10.54 6.91
C ALA A 18 2.80 -11.67 7.42
N ASN A 19 2.56 -12.89 6.95
CA ASN A 19 3.42 -14.04 7.28
C ASN A 19 4.84 -13.89 6.70
N GLU A 20 4.99 -13.46 5.44
CA GLU A 20 6.31 -13.21 4.83
C GLU A 20 7.10 -12.13 5.61
N LEU A 21 6.41 -11.13 6.16
CA LEU A 21 6.99 -10.08 7.03
C LEU A 21 7.18 -10.51 8.50
N LYS A 22 6.81 -11.73 8.88
CA LYS A 22 6.79 -12.21 10.28
C LYS A 22 5.98 -11.29 11.20
N PHE A 23 4.87 -10.78 10.66
CA PHE A 23 4.02 -9.75 11.24
C PHE A 23 2.63 -10.30 11.57
N ALA A 24 2.56 -11.24 12.52
CA ALA A 24 1.33 -11.99 12.81
C ALA A 24 0.36 -11.30 13.79
N ASN A 25 0.84 -10.34 14.59
CA ASN A 25 0.02 -9.66 15.61
C ASN A 25 -0.70 -8.41 15.10
N PHE A 26 -0.42 -7.98 13.86
CA PHE A 26 -1.06 -6.83 13.22
C PHE A 26 -0.95 -5.49 13.96
N GLU A 27 -0.05 -5.35 14.95
CA GLU A 27 0.07 -4.13 15.77
C GLU A 27 0.79 -2.97 15.05
N ASP A 28 1.67 -3.30 14.11
CA ASP A 28 2.39 -2.35 13.27
C ASP A 28 1.46 -1.79 12.18
N SER A 29 0.78 -0.71 12.54
CA SER A 29 -0.24 -0.11 11.69
C SER A 29 0.31 0.43 10.36
N GLU A 30 1.59 0.81 10.29
CA GLU A 30 2.31 1.18 9.06
C GLU A 30 2.34 -0.02 8.10
N TRP A 31 2.95 -1.13 8.53
CA TRP A 31 3.10 -2.32 7.71
C TRP A 31 1.75 -2.95 7.39
N ARG A 32 0.84 -3.00 8.36
CA ARG A 32 -0.54 -3.48 8.18
C ARG A 32 -1.23 -2.75 7.04
N THR A 33 -1.10 -1.43 7.00
CA THR A 33 -1.76 -0.61 5.97
C THR A 33 -1.07 -0.75 4.62
N ALA A 34 0.27 -0.76 4.59
CA ALA A 34 1.03 -0.90 3.36
C ALA A 34 0.74 -2.23 2.66
N ILE A 35 0.77 -3.34 3.40
CA ILE A 35 0.51 -4.65 2.81
C ILE A 35 -0.96 -4.83 2.42
N PHE A 36 -1.91 -4.22 3.14
CA PHE A 36 -3.32 -4.20 2.76
C PHE A 36 -3.52 -3.54 1.37
N LEU A 37 -2.88 -2.40 1.13
CA LEU A 37 -2.94 -1.76 -0.19
C LEU A 37 -2.28 -2.62 -1.27
N ILE A 38 -1.10 -3.20 -1.00
CA ILE A 38 -0.39 -4.05 -1.96
C ILE A 38 -1.16 -5.34 -2.26
N SER A 39 -1.82 -5.96 -1.28
CA SER A 39 -2.61 -7.18 -1.47
C SER A 39 -3.89 -6.96 -2.26
N SER A 40 -4.37 -5.72 -2.41
CA SER A 40 -5.61 -5.43 -3.14
C SER A 40 -5.48 -5.68 -4.65
N SER A 41 -4.34 -5.34 -5.25
CA SER A 41 -4.04 -5.57 -6.67
C SER A 41 -3.27 -6.86 -6.88
N GLU A 42 -3.72 -7.69 -7.82
CA GLU A 42 -3.03 -8.94 -8.17
C GLU A 42 -1.62 -8.64 -8.69
N LYS A 43 -1.49 -7.63 -9.55
CA LYS A 43 -0.20 -7.24 -10.13
C LYS A 43 0.76 -6.69 -9.09
N LEU A 44 0.29 -5.89 -8.13
CA LEU A 44 1.12 -5.43 -7.02
C LEU A 44 1.59 -6.60 -6.15
N PHE A 45 0.67 -7.51 -5.80
CA PHE A 45 0.99 -8.70 -5.02
C PHE A 45 1.99 -9.63 -5.71
N MET A 46 1.84 -9.87 -7.01
CA MET A 46 2.78 -10.71 -7.78
C MET A 46 4.18 -10.07 -7.85
N ASN A 47 4.26 -8.75 -7.78
CA ASN A 47 5.52 -8.01 -7.77
C ASN A 47 6.01 -7.62 -6.36
N ARG A 48 5.39 -8.13 -5.28
CA ARG A 48 5.67 -7.73 -3.89
C ARG A 48 7.14 -7.78 -3.49
N LYS A 49 7.89 -8.80 -3.94
CA LYS A 49 9.33 -8.96 -3.63
C LYS A 49 10.21 -7.90 -4.29
N SER A 50 9.69 -7.22 -5.32
CA SER A 50 10.35 -6.04 -5.89
C SER A 50 9.99 -4.76 -5.12
N LEU A 51 8.83 -4.72 -4.48
CA LEU A 51 8.31 -3.55 -3.76
C LEU A 51 8.78 -3.50 -2.30
N ILE A 52 8.98 -4.65 -1.68
CA ILE A 52 9.30 -4.82 -0.26
C ILE A 52 10.54 -5.70 -0.15
N ASP A 53 11.47 -5.27 0.69
CA ASP A 53 12.49 -6.14 1.25
C ASP A 53 11.92 -6.81 2.50
N PHE A 54 11.66 -8.11 2.41
CA PHE A 54 11.09 -8.90 3.51
C PHE A 54 12.15 -9.33 4.53
N GLU A 55 13.43 -9.31 4.17
CA GLU A 55 14.53 -9.67 5.08
C GLU A 55 14.86 -8.47 5.96
N ASP A 56 15.06 -7.30 5.35
CA ASP A 56 15.39 -6.05 6.05
C ASP A 56 14.15 -5.30 6.54
N ARG A 57 12.95 -5.80 6.20
CA ARG A 57 11.65 -5.18 6.53
C ARG A 57 11.64 -3.69 6.14
N SER A 58 11.89 -3.44 4.85
CA SER A 58 11.95 -2.09 4.29
C SER A 58 11.19 -1.99 2.97
N ILE A 59 10.83 -0.78 2.57
CA ILE A 59 10.14 -0.53 1.29
C ILE A 59 11.14 -0.05 0.23
N HIS A 60 11.03 -0.58 -0.99
CA HIS A 60 11.75 -0.08 -2.15
C HIS A 60 10.99 1.10 -2.79
N ALA A 61 10.91 2.23 -2.07
CA ALA A 61 10.09 3.37 -2.45
C ALA A 61 10.31 3.84 -3.91
N GLU A 62 11.56 3.83 -4.39
CA GLU A 62 11.87 4.18 -5.79
C GLU A 62 11.06 3.32 -6.79
N LYS A 63 10.94 2.02 -6.54
CA LYS A 63 10.18 1.11 -7.41
C LYS A 63 8.68 1.36 -7.34
N TRP A 64 8.18 1.91 -6.24
CA TRP A 64 6.77 2.26 -6.09
C TRP A 64 6.38 3.39 -7.05
N PHE A 65 7.30 4.32 -7.30
CA PHE A 65 7.06 5.48 -8.16
C PHE A 65 7.59 5.33 -9.61
N ARG A 66 8.49 4.37 -9.89
CA ARG A 66 9.10 4.18 -11.23
C ARG A 66 8.53 3.03 -12.08
N ASN A 67 7.90 2.02 -11.48
CA ASN A 67 7.45 0.85 -12.22
C ASN A 67 6.22 1.10 -13.12
N PRO A 68 6.03 0.30 -14.20
CA PRO A 68 4.91 0.44 -15.15
C PRO A 68 3.61 -0.15 -14.59
N TYR A 69 3.10 0.47 -13.53
CA TYR A 69 1.78 0.20 -12.96
C TYR A 69 0.69 1.07 -13.61
N SER A 70 -0.57 0.64 -13.49
CA SER A 70 -1.71 1.44 -13.92
C SER A 70 -1.80 2.74 -13.10
N SER A 71 -2.58 3.72 -13.57
CA SER A 71 -2.82 4.95 -12.80
C SER A 71 -3.35 4.64 -11.41
N GLY A 72 -4.33 3.74 -11.29
CA GLY A 72 -4.92 3.34 -10.01
C GLY A 72 -3.91 2.66 -9.09
N GLU A 73 -3.14 1.69 -9.60
CA GLU A 73 -2.08 1.01 -8.83
C GLU A 73 -1.00 1.98 -8.32
N LYS A 74 -0.60 2.95 -9.16
CA LYS A 74 0.34 4.01 -8.75
C LYS A 74 -0.24 4.87 -7.62
N ARG A 75 -1.54 5.17 -7.65
CA ARG A 75 -2.20 5.93 -6.58
C ARG A 75 -2.33 5.11 -5.29
N LEU A 76 -2.59 3.80 -5.38
CA LEU A 76 -2.57 2.92 -4.20
C LEU A 76 -1.18 2.87 -3.56
N LEU A 77 -0.11 2.76 -4.36
CA LEU A 77 1.26 2.80 -3.85
C LEU A 77 1.63 4.16 -3.25
N ALA A 78 1.22 5.26 -3.89
CA ALA A 78 1.42 6.60 -3.34
C ALA A 78 0.71 6.77 -1.99
N LEU A 79 -0.54 6.29 -1.87
CA LEU A 79 -1.27 6.29 -0.61
C LEU A 79 -0.58 5.40 0.43
N ALA A 80 -0.13 4.20 0.06
CA ALA A 80 0.60 3.32 0.95
C ALA A 80 1.86 3.99 1.48
N TYR A 81 2.61 4.68 0.62
CA TYR A 81 3.83 5.39 1.01
C TYR A 81 3.53 6.53 1.99
N ASN A 82 2.49 7.32 1.71
CA ASN A 82 2.05 8.40 2.59
C ASN A 82 1.62 7.86 3.97
N LEU A 83 0.80 6.81 4.03
CA LEU A 83 0.34 6.23 5.29
C LEU A 83 1.47 5.56 6.08
N PHE A 84 2.48 5.02 5.38
CA PHE A 84 3.65 4.37 5.98
C PHE A 84 4.67 5.37 6.53
N THR A 85 4.94 6.46 5.81
CA THR A 85 6.01 7.42 6.14
C THR A 85 5.52 8.71 6.80
N ALA A 86 4.22 8.99 6.74
CA ALA A 86 3.60 10.27 7.06
C ALA A 86 4.09 11.47 6.21
N LEU A 87 4.76 11.21 5.07
CA LEU A 87 5.22 12.24 4.14
C LEU A 87 4.17 12.52 3.05
N ASP A 88 4.01 13.79 2.70
CA ASP A 88 3.13 14.29 1.63
C ASP A 88 3.82 14.35 0.26
N TYR A 89 5.06 13.89 0.16
CA TYR A 89 5.77 13.72 -1.10
C TYR A 89 6.79 12.58 -1.04
N TYR A 90 7.19 12.11 -2.22
CA TYR A 90 8.39 11.32 -2.42
C TYR A 90 9.43 12.15 -3.17
N GLU A 91 10.66 12.20 -2.65
CA GLU A 91 11.78 12.90 -3.30
C GLU A 91 12.66 11.88 -4.05
N PHE A 92 12.83 12.10 -5.35
CA PHE A 92 13.72 11.29 -6.19
C PHE A 92 15.18 11.68 -5.97
N SER A 93 16.10 10.81 -6.36
CA SER A 93 17.55 11.05 -6.25
C SER A 93 18.06 12.27 -7.03
N ASN A 94 17.30 12.76 -8.01
CA ASN A 94 17.59 13.99 -8.77
C ASN A 94 17.02 15.26 -8.10
N GLY A 95 16.42 15.15 -6.92
CA GLY A 95 15.79 16.25 -6.17
C GLY A 95 14.37 16.60 -6.62
N GLU A 96 13.82 15.92 -7.64
CA GLU A 96 12.42 16.12 -8.04
C GLU A 96 11.47 15.54 -6.98
N ARG A 97 10.32 16.17 -6.81
CA ARG A 97 9.30 15.75 -5.84
C ARG A 97 8.03 15.29 -6.53
N TYR A 98 7.60 14.09 -6.15
CA TYR A 98 6.26 13.59 -6.43
C TYR A 98 5.36 13.92 -5.24
N TYR A 99 4.46 14.89 -5.38
CA TYR A 99 3.51 15.24 -4.32
C TYR A 99 2.38 14.21 -4.24
N ILE A 100 1.98 13.88 -3.02
CA ILE A 100 0.98 12.86 -2.70
C ILE A 100 -0.23 13.57 -2.11
N SER A 101 -1.09 14.08 -3.00
CA SER A 101 -2.34 14.74 -2.61
C SER A 101 -3.48 13.73 -2.45
N PRO A 102 -4.27 13.79 -1.36
CA PRO A 102 -5.48 12.98 -1.24
C PRO A 102 -6.44 13.17 -2.42
N PHE A 103 -6.60 14.38 -2.93
CA PHE A 103 -7.45 14.62 -4.10
C PHE A 103 -6.94 13.87 -5.33
N GLU A 104 -5.65 13.95 -5.62
CA GLU A 104 -5.05 13.26 -6.76
C GLU A 104 -4.98 11.74 -6.59
N ILE A 105 -4.94 11.24 -5.37
CA ILE A 105 -5.10 9.81 -5.12
C ILE A 105 -6.49 9.39 -5.55
N PHE A 106 -7.53 9.98 -4.94
CA PHE A 106 -8.90 9.50 -5.09
C PHE A 106 -9.53 9.79 -6.46
N ALA A 107 -9.07 10.84 -7.16
CA ALA A 107 -9.59 11.21 -8.49
C ALA A 107 -9.29 10.16 -9.59
N TYR A 108 -8.23 9.36 -9.44
CA TYR A 108 -7.80 8.38 -10.43
C TYR A 108 -8.07 6.92 -10.04
N LEU A 109 -8.81 6.70 -8.94
CA LEU A 109 -9.26 5.37 -8.53
C LEU A 109 -10.66 5.10 -9.10
N ASP A 110 -10.84 3.89 -9.61
CA ASP A 110 -12.17 3.30 -9.85
C ASP A 110 -12.92 3.06 -8.53
N SER A 111 -14.17 2.59 -8.61
CA SER A 111 -15.00 2.35 -7.42
C SER A 111 -14.33 1.43 -6.40
N ASP A 112 -13.74 0.35 -6.89
CA ASP A 112 -13.24 -0.74 -6.06
C ASP A 112 -11.96 -0.30 -5.35
N TYR A 113 -11.03 0.31 -6.09
CA TYR A 113 -9.82 0.88 -5.49
C TYR A 113 -10.12 2.09 -4.60
N ARG A 114 -11.19 2.85 -4.86
CA ARG A 114 -11.60 3.94 -3.97
C ARG A 114 -12.10 3.41 -2.64
N GLU A 115 -12.85 2.30 -2.64
CA GLU A 115 -13.28 1.62 -1.43
C GLU A 115 -12.06 1.08 -0.67
N VAL A 116 -11.14 0.40 -1.36
CA VAL A 116 -9.87 -0.07 -0.76
C VAL A 116 -9.09 1.07 -0.13
N ALA A 117 -8.88 2.18 -0.84
CA ALA A 117 -8.15 3.33 -0.33
C ALA A 117 -8.81 3.91 0.93
N THR A 118 -10.14 4.01 0.92
CA THR A 118 -10.92 4.46 2.09
C THR A 118 -10.75 3.50 3.26
N ASN A 119 -10.84 2.20 3.00
CA ASN A 119 -10.68 1.17 4.03
C ASN A 119 -9.25 1.15 4.57
N ALA A 120 -8.22 1.36 3.73
CA ALA A 120 -6.83 1.45 4.17
C ALA A 120 -6.60 2.62 5.14
N ILE A 121 -7.20 3.78 4.88
CA ILE A 121 -7.14 4.93 5.81
C ILE A 121 -7.79 4.56 7.14
N LYS A 122 -8.99 3.95 7.14
CA LYS A 122 -9.62 3.46 8.38
C LYS A 122 -8.70 2.46 9.08
N PHE A 123 -8.13 1.53 8.33
CA PHE A 123 -7.26 0.45 8.81
C PHE A 123 -6.00 0.96 9.51
N ARG A 124 -5.44 2.07 9.02
CA ARG A 124 -4.29 2.76 9.63
C ARG A 124 -4.58 3.27 11.04
N PHE A 125 -5.80 3.75 11.27
CA PHE A 125 -6.21 4.37 12.54
C PHE A 125 -7.09 3.47 13.41
N LEU A 126 -7.28 2.20 13.02
CA LEU A 126 -7.91 1.22 13.90
C LEU A 126 -7.01 1.01 15.13
N VAL A 127 -7.55 1.39 16.29
CA VAL A 127 -7.01 1.06 17.60
C VAL A 127 -7.40 -0.39 17.90
N SER A 128 -6.40 -1.24 18.06
CA SER A 128 -6.54 -2.62 18.56
C SER A 128 -6.53 -2.66 20.08
#